data_AF-A0A397W4S0-F1
#
_entry.id   AF-A0A397W4S0-F1
#
_cell.length_a   1.000
_cell.length_b   1.000
_cell.length_c   1.000
_cell.angle_alpha   90.00
_cell.angle_beta   90.00
_cell.angle_gamma   90.00
#
_symmetry.space_group_name_H-M   'P 1'
#
loop_
_entity.id
_entity.type
_entity.pdbx_description
1 polymer ?
#
loop_
_entity_poly.entity_id
_entity_poly.type
_entity_poly.pdbx_seq_one_letter_code
_entity_poly.pdbx_strand_id
1 'polypeptide(L)'
;MKTPSTSTPFKNSYTISISEHIRRVLGNRNLRLQMYFGSRIEAETKSEFWHGNIWQESLLFSPFSIRIDNSKAYDIFTNNGSFIKYKDKETRVGRIIAIVSTSNGIKLKIQQLYFGFELPRIFASSIRKERAKNGELWLSEIIYLTYPFNVIEPVTVWLHNTPELSNYQFYVREILYNHNGRWKIRDCKLRHLHPIEYTQLPMPAPHNVPILKIILDIYYDDLGIFRNVYHSLGGIYLQICNMLLWLRKQLKNHFVLGFVLVGGEFDDVMKPIIDEIKILEKAALGVITADLPQSNNLADTKCYSGNQGYRGKCTFLNYWKTFKIPSGWSRLPNPIKHLNSFMFSDCLRLAMIMPFLLRRFLTTSYIRDTDLALLQRQFTTSNI
;
A
#
# COMPACT_ATOMS: atom_id res chain seq x y z
N MET A 1 15.77 21.22 -8.38
CA MET A 1 16.91 20.37 -8.79
C MET A 1 17.92 20.36 -7.66
N LYS A 2 18.27 19.19 -7.11
CA LYS A 2 19.35 19.05 -6.12
C LYS A 2 20.68 19.09 -6.87
N THR A 3 21.68 19.77 -6.31
CA THR A 3 23.00 19.89 -6.96
C THR A 3 23.67 18.51 -6.99
N PRO A 4 24.13 18.03 -8.16
CA PRO A 4 24.82 16.74 -8.26
C PRO A 4 26.16 16.78 -7.50
N SER A 5 26.61 15.63 -6.97
CA SER A 5 27.93 15.58 -6.33
C SER A 5 29.03 15.84 -7.34
N THR A 6 30.06 16.57 -6.92
CA THR A 6 31.33 16.71 -7.65
C THR A 6 32.38 15.69 -7.21
N SER A 7 32.07 14.84 -6.23
CA SER A 7 33.00 13.82 -5.71
C SER A 7 33.04 12.59 -6.60
N THR A 8 34.23 12.01 -6.81
CA THR A 8 34.36 10.70 -7.44
C THR A 8 33.68 9.61 -6.58
N PRO A 9 32.92 8.67 -7.17
CA PRO A 9 32.30 7.57 -6.43
C PRO A 9 33.39 6.74 -5.73
N PHE A 10 33.33 6.66 -4.40
CA PHE A 10 34.36 5.98 -3.60
C PHE A 10 33.91 4.61 -3.07
N LYS A 11 32.60 4.36 -2.96
CA LYS A 11 32.05 3.12 -2.41
C LYS A 11 30.61 2.90 -2.84
N ASN A 12 30.21 1.63 -2.98
CA ASN A 12 28.81 1.26 -3.18
C ASN A 12 27.95 1.74 -2.00
N SER A 13 26.72 2.14 -2.30
CA SER A 13 25.72 2.52 -1.31
C SER A 13 25.44 1.36 -0.35
N TYR A 14 25.31 1.66 0.94
CA TYR A 14 24.96 0.65 1.94
C TYR A 14 23.44 0.43 1.92
N THR A 15 23.03 -0.80 1.63
CA THR A 15 21.62 -1.22 1.67
C THR A 15 21.44 -2.37 2.65
N ILE A 16 20.26 -2.42 3.26
CA ILE A 16 19.84 -3.48 4.17
C ILE A 16 18.92 -4.41 3.42
N SER A 17 19.20 -5.72 3.52
CA SER A 17 18.45 -6.76 2.83
C SER A 17 16.97 -6.75 3.22
N ILE A 18 16.10 -6.74 2.20
CA ILE A 18 14.66 -6.93 2.36
C ILE A 18 14.36 -8.32 2.92
N SER A 19 15.05 -9.35 2.43
CA SER A 19 14.86 -10.74 2.86
C SER A 19 15.11 -10.90 4.35
N GLU A 20 16.09 -10.20 4.90
CA GLU A 20 16.38 -10.22 6.33
C GLU A 20 15.28 -9.56 7.17
N HIS A 21 14.75 -8.41 6.72
CA HIS A 21 13.60 -7.78 7.37
C HIS A 21 12.36 -8.68 7.33
N ILE A 22 12.08 -9.30 6.18
CA ILE A 22 10.97 -10.26 6.04
C ILE A 22 11.17 -11.46 6.98
N ARG A 23 12.37 -12.07 6.98
CA ARG A 23 12.71 -13.21 7.85
C ARG A 23 12.52 -12.83 9.32
N ARG A 24 12.98 -11.66 9.73
CA ARG A 24 12.84 -11.15 11.10
C ARG A 24 11.38 -10.96 11.51
N VAL A 25 10.57 -10.36 10.64
CA VAL A 25 9.13 -10.15 10.91
C VAL A 25 8.39 -11.48 10.98
N LEU A 26 8.60 -12.37 10.01
CA LEU A 26 7.94 -13.68 9.97
C LEU A 26 8.41 -14.62 11.09
N GLY A 27 9.67 -14.48 11.53
CA GLY A 27 10.23 -15.22 12.66
C GLY A 27 9.64 -14.80 14.01
N ASN A 28 9.11 -13.58 14.12
CA ASN A 28 8.43 -13.11 15.32
C ASN A 28 6.99 -13.65 15.39
N ARG A 29 6.77 -14.69 16.22
CA ARG A 29 5.45 -15.33 16.38
C ARG A 29 4.34 -14.34 16.73
N ASN A 30 4.61 -13.37 17.61
CA ASN A 30 3.59 -12.40 18.05
C ASN A 30 3.15 -11.48 16.91
N LEU A 31 4.09 -11.00 16.09
CA LEU A 31 3.77 -10.18 14.92
C LEU A 31 3.06 -11.02 13.86
N ARG A 32 3.57 -12.21 13.56
CA ARG A 32 3.02 -13.10 12.54
C ARG A 32 1.55 -13.46 12.79
N LEU A 33 1.16 -13.70 14.05
CA LEU A 33 -0.23 -13.99 14.41
C LEU A 33 -1.20 -12.82 14.17
N GLN A 34 -0.67 -11.60 14.10
CA GLN A 34 -1.43 -10.38 13.89
C GLN A 34 -1.38 -9.90 12.43
N MET A 35 -0.69 -10.63 11.56
CA MET A 35 -0.61 -10.32 10.13
C MET A 35 -1.73 -11.03 9.38
N TYR A 36 -2.23 -10.35 8.35
CA TYR A 36 -3.26 -10.86 7.47
C TYR A 36 -2.66 -11.47 6.21
N PHE A 37 -3.03 -12.72 5.92
CA PHE A 37 -2.66 -13.45 4.70
C PHE A 37 -3.88 -14.02 3.96
N GLY A 38 -5.08 -13.59 4.36
CA GLY A 38 -6.34 -14.15 3.88
C GLY A 38 -6.79 -13.58 2.54
N SER A 39 -8.02 -13.95 2.17
CA SER A 39 -8.70 -13.54 0.94
C SER A 39 -8.91 -12.03 0.83
N ARG A 40 -9.33 -11.56 -0.34
CA ARG A 40 -9.72 -10.16 -0.51
C ARG A 40 -11.02 -9.90 0.26
N ILE A 41 -11.08 -8.89 1.14
CA ILE A 41 -12.27 -8.55 1.92
C ILE A 41 -12.82 -7.22 1.44
N GLU A 42 -14.11 -7.18 1.13
CA GLU A 42 -14.84 -5.93 0.94
C GLU A 42 -15.63 -5.61 2.22
N ALA A 43 -15.30 -4.48 2.82
CA ALA A 43 -15.90 -3.98 4.04
C ALA A 43 -16.54 -2.61 3.78
N GLU A 44 -17.67 -2.33 4.44
CA GLU A 44 -18.35 -1.03 4.37
C GLU A 44 -17.45 0.09 4.90
N THR A 45 -16.79 -0.15 6.03
CA THR A 45 -15.77 0.75 6.59
C THR A 45 -14.37 0.27 6.23
N LYS A 46 -13.69 1.01 5.35
CA LYS A 46 -12.32 0.70 4.94
C LYS A 46 -11.30 1.16 5.99
N SER A 47 -10.98 0.29 6.94
CA SER A 47 -9.98 0.55 7.98
C SER A 47 -8.60 -0.09 7.72
N GLU A 48 -8.54 -1.22 7.03
CA GLU A 48 -7.33 -2.01 6.85
C GLU A 48 -6.87 -2.06 5.40
N PHE A 49 -5.59 -2.40 5.20
CA PHE A 49 -4.97 -2.38 3.87
C PHE A 49 -5.65 -3.34 2.89
N TRP A 50 -6.08 -4.51 3.36
CA TRP A 50 -6.76 -5.51 2.53
C TRP A 50 -8.20 -5.15 2.13
N HIS A 51 -8.74 -4.05 2.66
CA HIS A 51 -10.00 -3.43 2.17
C HIS A 51 -9.76 -2.48 0.99
N GLY A 52 -8.49 -2.19 0.67
CA GLY A 52 -8.11 -1.30 -0.43
C GLY A 52 -8.15 -1.99 -1.80
N ASN A 53 -8.38 -1.19 -2.85
CA ASN A 53 -8.45 -1.69 -4.22
C ASN A 53 -7.14 -2.38 -4.65
N ILE A 54 -5.97 -1.86 -4.23
CA ILE A 54 -4.66 -2.46 -4.55
C ILE A 54 -4.58 -3.94 -4.12
N TRP A 55 -5.01 -4.24 -2.89
CA TRP A 55 -5.05 -5.62 -2.39
C TRP A 55 -6.11 -6.46 -3.11
N GLN A 56 -7.28 -5.86 -3.34
CA GLN A 56 -8.41 -6.54 -3.94
C GLN A 56 -8.26 -6.80 -5.44
N GLU A 57 -7.51 -6.01 -6.18
CA GLU A 57 -7.34 -6.17 -7.62
C GLU A 57 -6.11 -7.04 -7.94
N SER A 58 -5.22 -7.22 -6.96
CA SER A 58 -4.02 -8.03 -7.11
C SER A 58 -4.35 -9.49 -7.42
N LEU A 59 -3.92 -9.97 -8.59
CA LEU A 59 -4.09 -11.36 -9.06
C LEU A 59 -3.50 -12.41 -8.10
N LEU A 60 -2.61 -11.97 -7.22
CA LEU A 60 -1.88 -12.82 -6.29
C LEU A 60 -2.75 -13.24 -5.14
N PHE A 61 -3.55 -12.33 -4.57
CA PHE A 61 -4.38 -12.59 -3.41
C PHE A 61 -5.75 -13.11 -3.88
N SER A 62 -6.34 -14.12 -3.25
CA SER A 62 -7.64 -14.75 -3.65
C SER A 62 -7.60 -15.66 -4.90
N PRO A 63 -8.59 -16.57 -5.08
CA PRO A 63 -8.77 -17.32 -6.32
C PRO A 63 -8.77 -16.43 -7.56
N PHE A 64 -7.97 -16.84 -8.55
CA PHE A 64 -7.88 -16.21 -9.88
C PHE A 64 -9.15 -16.45 -10.73
N SER A 65 -9.78 -17.60 -10.51
CA SER A 65 -10.99 -18.03 -11.18
C SER A 65 -12.07 -18.40 -10.16
N ILE A 66 -13.32 -18.19 -10.53
CA ILE A 66 -14.48 -18.67 -9.77
C ILE A 66 -15.29 -19.62 -10.65
N ARG A 67 -15.65 -20.76 -10.07
CA ARG A 67 -16.65 -21.65 -10.63
C ARG A 67 -18.00 -21.18 -10.13
N ILE A 68 -18.85 -20.72 -11.05
CA ILE A 68 -20.20 -20.26 -10.74
C ILE A 68 -21.15 -21.39 -11.13
N ASP A 69 -21.71 -22.04 -10.10
CA ASP A 69 -22.83 -22.94 -10.27
C ASP A 69 -24.09 -22.07 -10.42
N ASN A 70 -24.68 -22.13 -11.61
CA ASN A 70 -25.74 -21.22 -11.99
C ASN A 70 -27.09 -21.93 -12.20
N SER A 71 -27.25 -23.13 -11.63
CA SER A 71 -28.45 -23.98 -11.82
C SER A 71 -28.74 -24.34 -13.29
N LYS A 72 -27.83 -24.00 -14.20
CA LYS A 72 -27.82 -24.39 -15.62
C LYS A 72 -26.91 -25.62 -15.76
N ALA A 73 -27.09 -26.38 -16.84
CA ALA A 73 -26.40 -27.66 -17.07
C ALA A 73 -24.85 -27.62 -17.10
N TYR A 74 -24.22 -26.45 -17.00
CA TYR A 74 -22.77 -26.27 -17.06
C TYR A 74 -22.30 -25.17 -16.12
N ASP A 75 -21.13 -25.36 -15.52
CA ASP A 75 -20.46 -24.36 -14.70
C ASP A 75 -19.88 -23.24 -15.55
N ILE A 76 -20.03 -22.00 -15.07
CA ILE A 76 -19.36 -20.86 -15.68
C ILE A 76 -18.01 -20.66 -14.98
N PHE A 77 -16.92 -20.78 -15.75
CA PHE A 77 -15.58 -20.43 -15.29
C PHE A 77 -15.25 -19.01 -15.73
N THR A 78 -15.15 -18.10 -14.77
CA THR A 78 -14.75 -16.71 -15.05
C THR A 78 -13.49 -16.36 -14.28
N ASN A 79 -12.58 -15.67 -14.96
CA ASN A 79 -11.33 -15.18 -14.38
C ASN A 79 -11.46 -13.70 -14.01
N ASN A 80 -10.61 -13.25 -13.08
CA ASN A 80 -10.42 -11.81 -12.88
C ASN A 80 -10.01 -11.15 -14.21
N GLY A 81 -10.67 -10.06 -14.58
CA GLY A 81 -10.45 -9.34 -15.84
C GLY A 81 -11.34 -9.77 -17.00
N SER A 82 -12.07 -10.90 -16.91
CA SER A 82 -13.03 -11.34 -17.93
C SER A 82 -14.26 -10.43 -17.99
N PHE A 83 -14.86 -10.31 -19.17
CA PHE A 83 -16.14 -9.63 -19.34
C PHE A 83 -17.30 -10.63 -19.22
N ILE A 84 -18.38 -10.19 -18.60
CA ILE A 84 -19.56 -11.00 -18.32
C ILE A 84 -20.83 -10.20 -18.58
N LYS A 85 -21.90 -10.91 -18.96
CA LYS A 85 -23.27 -10.43 -18.79
C LYS A 85 -23.75 -10.83 -17.41
N TYR A 86 -24.41 -9.93 -16.71
CA TYR A 86 -24.99 -10.21 -15.39
C TYR A 86 -26.37 -9.57 -15.27
N LYS A 87 -27.19 -10.17 -14.42
CA LYS A 87 -28.52 -9.68 -14.10
C LYS A 87 -28.44 -8.74 -12.91
N ASP A 88 -28.90 -7.51 -13.11
CA ASP A 88 -29.23 -6.57 -12.04
C ASP A 88 -30.74 -6.28 -12.15
N LYS A 89 -31.18 -5.02 -12.32
CA LYS A 89 -32.56 -4.72 -12.75
C LYS A 89 -32.80 -5.21 -14.19
N GLU A 90 -31.85 -4.89 -15.05
CA GLU A 90 -31.80 -5.30 -16.45
C GLU A 90 -30.55 -6.14 -16.70
N THR A 91 -30.43 -6.70 -17.91
CA THR A 91 -29.21 -7.40 -18.32
C THR A 91 -28.14 -6.37 -18.63
N ARG A 92 -27.01 -6.44 -17.93
CA ARG A 92 -25.89 -5.51 -18.11
C ARG A 92 -24.63 -6.25 -18.51
N VAL A 93 -23.69 -5.52 -19.10
CA VAL A 93 -22.35 -6.01 -19.41
C VAL A 93 -21.37 -5.34 -18.44
N GLY A 94 -20.41 -6.12 -17.96
CA GLY A 94 -19.40 -5.63 -17.04
C GLY A 94 -18.11 -6.41 -17.12
N ARG A 95 -17.03 -5.80 -16.63
CA ARG A 95 -15.74 -6.47 -16.47
C ARG A 95 -15.53 -6.87 -15.01
N ILE A 96 -15.18 -8.12 -14.74
CA ILE A 96 -14.82 -8.54 -13.38
C ILE A 96 -13.48 -7.90 -13.04
N ILE A 97 -13.45 -7.07 -12.01
CA ILE A 97 -12.24 -6.47 -11.46
C ILE A 97 -11.65 -7.39 -10.39
N ALA A 98 -12.49 -7.88 -9.48
CA ALA A 98 -12.04 -8.66 -8.33
C ALA A 98 -13.12 -9.58 -7.78
N ILE A 99 -12.69 -10.70 -7.21
CA ILE A 99 -13.52 -11.59 -6.39
C ILE A 99 -13.24 -11.29 -4.92
N VAL A 100 -14.25 -10.82 -4.19
CA VAL A 100 -14.12 -10.32 -2.81
C VAL A 100 -15.04 -11.10 -1.87
N SER A 101 -14.59 -11.28 -0.62
CA SER A 101 -15.37 -11.85 0.47
C SER A 101 -16.04 -10.74 1.27
N THR A 102 -17.32 -10.90 1.58
CA THR A 102 -18.11 -9.99 2.43
C THR A 102 -18.74 -10.77 3.59
N SER A 103 -19.35 -10.08 4.55
CA SER A 103 -20.15 -10.70 5.61
C SER A 103 -21.24 -11.64 5.07
N ASN A 104 -21.77 -11.33 3.88
CA ASN A 104 -22.86 -12.07 3.23
C ASN A 104 -22.33 -13.10 2.21
N GLY A 105 -21.04 -13.47 2.27
CA GLY A 105 -20.40 -14.41 1.37
C GLY A 105 -19.60 -13.77 0.24
N ILE A 106 -19.31 -14.55 -0.80
CA ILE A 106 -18.48 -14.14 -1.94
C ILE A 106 -19.27 -13.24 -2.89
N LYS A 107 -18.65 -12.13 -3.31
CA LYS A 107 -19.18 -11.17 -4.29
C LYS A 107 -18.15 -10.88 -5.36
N LEU A 108 -18.63 -10.41 -6.51
CA LEU A 108 -17.83 -9.95 -7.64
C LEU A 108 -17.87 -8.42 -7.69
N LYS A 109 -16.69 -7.79 -7.76
CA LYS A 109 -16.54 -6.39 -8.15
C LYS A 109 -16.53 -6.31 -9.66
N ILE A 110 -17.47 -5.56 -10.21
CA ILE A 110 -17.67 -5.42 -11.64
C ILE A 110 -17.53 -3.95 -12.04
N GLN A 111 -16.65 -3.70 -13.00
CA GLN A 111 -16.62 -2.45 -13.74
C GLN A 111 -17.79 -2.42 -14.71
N GLN A 112 -18.67 -1.43 -14.59
CA GLN A 112 -19.85 -1.37 -15.45
C GLN A 112 -19.50 -0.92 -16.88
N LEU A 113 -20.16 -1.52 -17.87
CA LEU A 113 -20.25 -0.96 -19.22
C LEU A 113 -21.68 -0.43 -19.44
N TYR A 114 -21.79 0.63 -20.24
CA TYR A 114 -23.05 1.25 -20.62
C TYR A 114 -23.38 0.97 -22.08
N PHE A 115 -24.66 0.74 -22.35
CA PHE A 115 -25.20 0.73 -23.69
C PHE A 115 -25.41 2.15 -24.21
N GLY A 116 -25.43 2.32 -25.54
CA GLY A 116 -25.58 3.64 -26.15
C GLY A 116 -26.87 4.38 -25.77
N PHE A 117 -27.95 3.65 -25.45
CA PHE A 117 -29.21 4.25 -24.99
C PHE A 117 -29.17 4.76 -23.55
N GLU A 118 -28.21 4.29 -22.74
CA GLU A 118 -28.00 4.72 -21.35
C GLU A 118 -27.11 5.97 -21.25
N LEU A 119 -26.52 6.42 -22.37
CA LEU A 119 -25.64 7.58 -22.37
C LEU A 119 -26.39 8.88 -22.04
N PRO A 120 -25.76 9.81 -21.30
CA PRO A 120 -26.28 11.15 -21.13
C PRO A 120 -26.63 11.81 -22.46
N ARG A 121 -27.75 12.54 -22.52
CA ARG A 121 -28.24 13.19 -23.76
C ARG A 121 -27.20 14.07 -24.46
N ILE A 122 -26.29 14.68 -23.69
CA ILE A 122 -25.17 15.49 -24.20
C ILE A 122 -24.23 14.71 -25.13
N PHE A 123 -24.20 13.38 -25.04
CA PHE A 123 -23.38 12.50 -25.88
C PHE A 123 -24.18 11.74 -26.94
N ALA A 124 -25.49 11.95 -27.04
CA ALA A 124 -26.39 11.22 -27.94
C ALA A 124 -26.30 11.68 -29.41
N SER A 125 -25.10 11.71 -29.98
CA SER A 125 -24.87 12.02 -31.40
C SER A 125 -25.34 10.89 -32.32
N SER A 126 -25.71 11.22 -33.56
CA SER A 126 -26.09 10.24 -34.60
C SER A 126 -24.99 9.19 -34.80
N ILE A 127 -23.74 9.63 -34.84
CA ILE A 127 -22.56 8.77 -35.00
C ILE A 127 -22.47 7.74 -33.85
N ARG A 128 -22.65 8.15 -32.59
CA ARG A 128 -22.60 7.20 -31.45
C ARG A 128 -23.80 6.25 -31.43
N LYS A 129 -24.97 6.71 -31.88
CA LYS A 129 -26.15 5.83 -32.03
C LYS A 129 -25.91 4.73 -33.06
N GLU A 130 -25.25 5.05 -34.17
CA GLU A 130 -24.88 4.07 -35.19
C GLU A 130 -23.84 3.07 -34.65
N ARG A 131 -22.80 3.55 -33.97
CA ARG A 131 -21.80 2.68 -33.35
C ARG A 131 -22.40 1.77 -32.27
N ALA A 132 -23.33 2.28 -31.47
CA ALA A 132 -24.06 1.49 -30.49
C ALA A 132 -24.86 0.35 -31.13
N LYS A 133 -25.49 0.59 -32.30
CA LYS A 133 -26.17 -0.45 -33.08
C LYS A 133 -25.19 -1.51 -33.59
N ASN A 134 -23.96 -1.11 -33.88
CA ASN A 134 -22.88 -2.01 -34.30
C ASN A 134 -22.20 -2.73 -33.12
N GLY A 135 -22.68 -2.58 -31.88
CA GLY A 135 -22.15 -3.28 -30.70
C GLY A 135 -21.11 -2.51 -29.88
N GLU A 136 -21.00 -1.18 -30.05
CA GLU A 136 -20.17 -0.36 -29.15
C GLU A 136 -20.78 -0.26 -27.75
N LEU A 137 -19.94 -0.48 -26.74
CA LEU A 137 -20.23 -0.23 -25.33
C LEU A 137 -19.28 0.83 -24.77
N TRP A 138 -19.74 1.57 -23.76
CA TRP A 138 -18.94 2.59 -23.09
C TRP A 138 -18.46 2.07 -21.74
N LEU A 139 -17.15 2.01 -21.56
CA LEU A 139 -16.56 1.59 -20.28
C LEU A 139 -16.78 2.67 -19.23
N SER A 140 -17.18 2.30 -18.02
CA SER A 140 -17.32 3.23 -16.90
C SER A 140 -16.22 3.06 -15.86
N GLU A 141 -15.99 4.10 -15.06
CA GLU A 141 -15.20 4.03 -13.83
C GLU A 141 -16.05 3.64 -12.62
N ILE A 142 -17.36 3.42 -12.81
CA ILE A 142 -18.25 2.98 -11.75
C ILE A 142 -18.09 1.48 -11.51
N ILE A 143 -17.90 1.12 -10.24
CA ILE A 143 -17.73 -0.25 -9.76
C ILE A 143 -19.00 -0.67 -9.01
N TYR A 144 -19.51 -1.85 -9.33
CA TYR A 144 -20.64 -2.47 -8.65
C TYR A 144 -20.24 -3.77 -7.97
N LEU A 145 -20.99 -4.14 -6.93
CA LEU A 145 -20.89 -5.43 -6.29
C LEU A 145 -22.09 -6.29 -6.67
N THR A 146 -21.85 -7.49 -7.16
CA THR A 146 -22.91 -8.47 -7.45
C THR A 146 -22.56 -9.84 -6.89
N TYR A 147 -23.57 -10.70 -6.75
CA TYR A 147 -23.33 -12.09 -6.38
C TYR A 147 -22.95 -12.93 -7.61
N PRO A 148 -22.12 -13.98 -7.44
CA PRO A 148 -21.75 -14.86 -8.55
C PRO A 148 -22.96 -15.48 -9.30
N PHE A 149 -24.03 -15.87 -8.59
CA PHE A 149 -25.23 -16.44 -9.21
C PHE A 149 -26.02 -15.46 -10.12
N ASN A 150 -25.70 -14.16 -10.11
CA ASN A 150 -26.29 -13.20 -11.02
C ASN A 150 -25.59 -13.16 -12.39
N VAL A 151 -24.43 -13.80 -12.53
CA VAL A 151 -23.70 -13.88 -13.80
C VAL A 151 -24.50 -14.73 -14.77
N ILE A 152 -24.75 -14.27 -15.99
CA ILE A 152 -25.56 -15.01 -16.98
C ILE A 152 -24.67 -15.86 -17.87
N GLU A 153 -23.64 -15.23 -18.46
CA GLU A 153 -22.67 -15.83 -19.38
C GLU A 153 -21.40 -14.96 -19.51
N PRO A 154 -20.24 -15.55 -19.82
CA PRO A 154 -19.07 -14.79 -20.24
C PRO A 154 -19.26 -14.17 -21.63
N VAL A 155 -18.68 -13.00 -21.86
CA VAL A 155 -18.74 -12.31 -23.16
C VAL A 155 -17.35 -11.84 -23.59
N THR A 156 -17.13 -11.81 -24.90
CA THR A 156 -15.88 -11.28 -25.47
C THR A 156 -16.09 -9.82 -25.87
N VAL A 157 -15.34 -8.93 -25.23
CA VAL A 157 -15.36 -7.48 -25.50
C VAL A 157 -13.98 -7.07 -25.99
N TRP A 158 -13.91 -6.52 -27.21
CA TRP A 158 -12.67 -5.97 -27.75
C TRP A 158 -12.43 -4.55 -27.24
N LEU A 159 -11.23 -4.28 -26.74
CA LEU A 159 -10.81 -2.94 -26.34
C LEU A 159 -9.96 -2.34 -27.47
N HIS A 160 -10.36 -1.20 -28.01
CA HIS A 160 -9.72 -0.62 -29.21
C HIS A 160 -8.25 -0.19 -29.01
N ASN A 161 -7.74 -0.19 -27.77
CA ASN A 161 -6.33 0.02 -27.47
C ASN A 161 -5.50 -1.29 -27.48
N THR A 162 -6.11 -2.44 -27.77
CA THR A 162 -5.46 -3.76 -27.85
C THR A 162 -5.54 -4.30 -29.28
N PRO A 163 -4.66 -5.25 -29.67
CA PRO A 163 -4.73 -5.90 -30.98
C PRO A 163 -6.13 -6.42 -31.28
N GLU A 164 -6.55 -6.29 -32.54
CA GLU A 164 -7.91 -6.65 -32.94
C GLU A 164 -8.17 -8.14 -32.76
N LEU A 165 -9.31 -8.46 -32.15
CA LEU A 165 -9.75 -9.84 -31.94
C LEU A 165 -10.53 -10.31 -33.17
N SER A 166 -10.27 -11.55 -33.60
CA SER A 166 -10.98 -12.16 -34.74
C SER A 166 -12.46 -12.44 -34.47
N ASN A 167 -12.85 -12.56 -33.20
CA ASN A 167 -14.24 -12.79 -32.80
C ASN A 167 -14.53 -12.05 -31.48
N TYR A 168 -15.39 -11.03 -31.54
CA TYR A 168 -15.88 -10.29 -30.37
C TYR A 168 -17.37 -10.00 -30.52
N GLN A 169 -18.10 -9.99 -29.39
CA GLN A 169 -19.52 -9.67 -29.37
C GLN A 169 -19.75 -8.16 -29.25
N PHE A 170 -18.87 -7.47 -28.52
CA PHE A 170 -18.92 -6.04 -28.29
C PHE A 170 -17.53 -5.43 -28.41
N TYR A 171 -17.47 -4.12 -28.59
CA TYR A 171 -16.21 -3.39 -28.54
C TYR A 171 -16.33 -2.07 -27.76
N VAL A 172 -15.19 -1.56 -27.28
CA VAL A 172 -15.11 -0.31 -26.51
C VAL A 172 -14.05 0.58 -27.13
N ARG A 173 -14.43 1.83 -27.48
CA ARG A 173 -13.49 2.89 -27.89
C ARG A 173 -13.42 4.04 -26.90
N GLU A 174 -14.47 4.24 -26.12
CA GLU A 174 -14.66 5.41 -25.28
C GLU A 174 -14.94 5.00 -23.83
N ILE A 175 -14.46 5.82 -22.89
CA ILE A 175 -14.69 5.70 -21.45
C ILE A 175 -15.61 6.83 -21.03
N LEU A 176 -16.70 6.49 -20.37
CA LEU A 176 -17.62 7.42 -19.72
C LEU A 176 -17.26 7.57 -18.24
N TYR A 177 -16.93 8.79 -17.82
CA TYR A 177 -16.58 9.09 -16.44
C TYR A 177 -17.29 10.35 -15.95
N ASN A 178 -17.42 10.48 -14.62
CA ASN A 178 -17.98 11.66 -13.99
C ASN A 178 -16.88 12.43 -13.27
N HIS A 179 -16.70 13.70 -13.62
CA HIS A 179 -15.73 14.58 -12.99
C HIS A 179 -16.40 15.88 -12.56
N ASN A 180 -16.37 16.17 -11.26
CA ASN A 180 -17.02 17.33 -10.64
C ASN A 180 -18.52 17.43 -10.98
N GLY A 181 -19.24 16.30 -10.93
CA GLY A 181 -20.67 16.24 -11.19
C GLY A 181 -21.06 16.35 -12.67
N ARG A 182 -20.08 16.43 -13.59
CA ARG A 182 -20.31 16.48 -15.03
C ARG A 182 -19.79 15.22 -15.70
N TRP A 183 -20.66 14.61 -16.50
CA TRP A 183 -20.27 13.49 -17.35
C TRP A 183 -19.32 13.96 -18.46
N LYS A 184 -18.28 13.18 -18.70
CA LYS A 184 -17.24 13.40 -19.71
C LYS A 184 -16.90 12.09 -20.39
N ILE A 185 -16.35 12.18 -21.60
CA ILE A 185 -15.87 11.05 -22.37
C ILE A 185 -14.38 11.24 -22.66
N ARG A 186 -13.62 10.14 -22.63
CA ARG A 186 -12.23 10.10 -23.08
C ARG A 186 -11.95 8.82 -23.87
N ASP A 187 -10.85 8.82 -24.61
CA ASP A 187 -10.39 7.66 -25.38
C ASP A 187 -10.03 6.48 -24.46
N CYS A 188 -10.37 5.25 -24.89
CA CYS A 188 -10.01 4.00 -24.23
C CYS A 188 -8.51 3.84 -23.95
N LYS A 189 -7.63 4.50 -24.72
CA LYS A 189 -6.18 4.48 -24.50
C LYS A 189 -5.77 5.01 -23.12
N LEU A 190 -6.59 5.87 -22.52
CA LEU A 190 -6.32 6.47 -21.21
C LEU A 190 -6.89 5.64 -20.05
N ARG A 191 -7.40 4.43 -20.30
CA ARG A 191 -7.93 3.57 -19.24
C ARG A 191 -6.83 3.08 -18.31
N HIS A 192 -7.21 2.81 -17.07
CA HIS A 192 -6.38 2.01 -16.19
C HIS A 192 -6.33 0.57 -16.73
N LEU A 193 -5.10 0.05 -16.88
CA LEU A 193 -4.91 -1.34 -17.25
C LEU A 193 -5.29 -2.21 -16.05
N HIS A 194 -6.01 -3.30 -16.30
CA HIS A 194 -6.26 -4.28 -15.26
C HIS A 194 -4.98 -5.09 -15.01
N PRO A 195 -4.69 -5.50 -13.75
CA PRO A 195 -3.48 -6.27 -13.42
C PRO A 195 -3.16 -7.45 -14.35
N ILE A 196 -4.18 -8.13 -14.85
CA ILE A 196 -4.04 -9.27 -15.80
C ILE A 196 -3.40 -8.88 -17.15
N GLU A 197 -3.48 -7.62 -17.53
CA GLU A 197 -3.03 -7.16 -18.85
C GLU A 197 -1.53 -6.85 -18.88
N TYR A 198 -0.92 -6.65 -17.72
CA TYR A 198 0.50 -6.30 -17.59
C TYR A 198 1.27 -7.22 -16.64
N THR A 199 0.60 -8.14 -15.94
CA THR A 199 1.24 -9.10 -15.02
C THR A 199 1.08 -10.52 -15.54
N GLN A 200 2.18 -11.25 -15.64
CA GLN A 200 2.15 -12.69 -15.90
C GLN A 200 1.71 -13.44 -14.63
N LEU A 201 0.86 -14.45 -14.79
CA LEU A 201 0.49 -15.29 -13.65
C LEU A 201 1.72 -16.05 -13.15
N PRO A 202 1.95 -16.12 -11.83
CA PRO A 202 3.02 -16.92 -11.29
C PRO A 202 2.81 -18.38 -11.68
N MET A 203 3.92 -19.09 -11.94
CA MET A 203 3.85 -20.55 -11.98
C MET A 203 3.27 -21.06 -10.66
N PRO A 204 2.31 -22.01 -10.69
CA PRO A 204 1.79 -22.59 -9.47
C PRO A 204 2.95 -23.23 -8.70
N ALA A 205 3.06 -22.92 -7.41
CA ALA A 205 4.12 -23.51 -6.60
C ALA A 205 3.97 -25.04 -6.56
N PRO A 206 5.08 -25.77 -6.32
CA PRO A 206 5.04 -27.21 -6.13
C PRO A 206 3.98 -27.60 -5.09
N HIS A 207 3.29 -28.70 -5.36
CA HIS A 207 2.30 -29.25 -4.44
C HIS A 207 2.94 -29.43 -3.05
N ASN A 208 2.26 -28.95 -2.00
CA ASN A 208 2.63 -29.00 -0.58
C ASN A 208 3.62 -27.95 -0.02
N VAL A 209 4.00 -26.92 -0.78
CA VAL A 209 4.76 -25.79 -0.19
C VAL A 209 3.80 -24.68 0.26
N PRO A 210 3.77 -24.29 1.55
CA PRO A 210 2.93 -23.18 2.01
C PRO A 210 3.47 -21.86 1.44
N ILE A 211 2.67 -21.21 0.58
CA ILE A 211 3.01 -19.92 -0.01
C ILE A 211 2.48 -18.81 0.89
N LEU A 212 3.36 -17.91 1.33
CA LEU A 212 2.97 -16.65 1.96
C LEU A 212 3.02 -15.53 0.92
N LYS A 213 1.97 -14.71 0.89
CA LYS A 213 1.86 -13.56 -0.01
C LYS A 213 2.00 -12.30 0.81
N ILE A 214 2.98 -11.47 0.47
CA ILE A 214 3.35 -10.29 1.24
C ILE A 214 3.32 -9.07 0.33
N ILE A 215 2.67 -8.00 0.78
CA ILE A 215 2.75 -6.70 0.10
C ILE A 215 3.79 -5.83 0.82
N LEU A 216 4.74 -5.35 0.04
CA LEU A 216 5.81 -4.46 0.47
C LEU A 216 5.47 -3.03 0.03
N ASP A 217 5.43 -2.11 0.98
CA ASP A 217 5.33 -0.68 0.71
C ASP A 217 6.71 -0.05 0.91
N ILE A 218 7.34 0.33 -0.21
CA ILE A 218 8.66 0.94 -0.22
C ILE A 218 8.48 2.41 -0.57
N TYR A 219 8.96 3.29 0.30
CA TYR A 219 8.82 4.72 0.11
C TYR A 219 10.11 5.46 0.43
N TYR A 220 10.27 6.62 -0.21
CA TYR A 220 11.40 7.52 -0.05
C TYR A 220 10.96 8.76 0.73
N ASP A 221 11.78 9.21 1.68
CA ASP A 221 11.55 10.45 2.41
C ASP A 221 12.84 11.28 2.53
N ASP A 222 12.71 12.60 2.44
CA ASP A 222 13.82 13.54 2.52
C ASP A 222 14.09 13.95 3.98
N LEU A 223 15.24 13.54 4.49
CA LEU A 223 15.77 13.98 5.78
C LEU A 223 16.41 15.36 5.61
N GLY A 224 15.74 16.38 6.13
CA GLY A 224 16.26 17.75 6.27
C GLY A 224 17.38 17.83 7.32
N ILE A 225 18.51 17.17 7.06
CA ILE A 225 19.65 17.09 8.00
C ILE A 225 20.28 18.46 8.25
N PHE A 226 20.36 19.30 7.21
CA PHE A 226 20.90 20.65 7.30
C PHE A 226 19.79 21.70 7.15
N ARG A 227 19.94 22.85 7.81
CA ARG A 227 18.97 23.96 7.79
C ARG A 227 18.70 24.51 6.38
N ASN A 228 19.60 24.26 5.43
CA ASN A 228 19.49 24.72 4.06
C ASN A 228 19.09 23.53 3.16
N VAL A 229 18.04 23.72 2.36
CA VAL A 229 17.37 22.73 1.48
C VAL A 229 18.32 22.05 0.46
N TYR A 230 19.52 22.59 0.27
CA TYR A 230 20.47 22.17 -0.75
C TYR A 230 21.16 20.82 -0.48
N HIS A 231 21.10 20.28 0.74
CA HIS A 231 21.78 19.04 1.14
C HIS A 231 20.88 18.11 1.96
N SER A 232 19.70 17.75 1.43
CA SER A 232 18.84 16.74 2.05
C SER A 232 19.43 15.33 1.87
N LEU A 233 19.41 14.52 2.92
CA LEU A 233 19.70 13.09 2.84
C LEU A 233 18.40 12.33 2.56
N GLY A 234 18.36 11.44 1.58
CA GLY A 234 17.20 10.58 1.37
C GLY A 234 17.23 9.34 2.25
N GLY A 235 16.11 8.98 2.85
CA GLY A 235 15.90 7.66 3.46
C GLY A 235 14.95 6.81 2.62
N ILE A 236 15.31 5.55 2.38
CA ILE A 236 14.42 4.57 1.76
C ILE A 236 13.95 3.63 2.86
N TYR A 237 12.64 3.45 2.94
CA TYR A 237 11.99 2.67 3.99
C TYR A 237 11.12 1.57 3.39
N LEU A 238 10.89 0.54 4.19
CA LEU A 238 10.02 -0.59 3.93
C LEU A 238 8.99 -0.71 5.05
N GLN A 239 7.74 -0.82 4.66
CA GLN A 239 6.64 -1.24 5.53
C GLN A 239 5.98 -2.50 4.96
N ILE A 240 5.60 -3.43 5.84
CA ILE A 240 4.89 -4.66 5.44
C ILE A 240 3.39 -4.43 5.61
N CYS A 241 2.66 -4.42 4.50
CA CYS A 241 1.24 -4.07 4.46
C CYS A 241 0.31 -5.12 5.07
N ASN A 242 0.78 -6.36 5.20
CA ASN A 242 0.04 -7.43 5.87
C ASN A 242 -0.17 -7.18 7.37
N MET A 243 0.55 -6.23 7.98
CA MET A 243 0.33 -5.86 9.38
C MET A 243 -0.95 -5.03 9.54
N LEU A 244 -1.64 -5.20 10.67
CA LEU A 244 -2.76 -4.34 11.08
C LEU A 244 -2.37 -2.86 11.06
N LEU A 245 -3.33 -1.98 10.80
CA LEU A 245 -3.11 -0.54 10.68
C LEU A 245 -2.37 0.04 11.89
N TRP A 246 -2.75 -0.35 13.11
CA TRP A 246 -2.12 0.17 14.32
C TRP A 246 -0.66 -0.30 14.48
N LEU A 247 -0.32 -1.49 13.97
CA LEU A 247 1.07 -1.96 13.92
C LEU A 247 1.85 -1.18 12.87
N ARG A 248 1.27 -0.95 11.68
CA ARG A 248 1.88 -0.14 10.63
C ARG A 248 2.19 1.27 11.10
N LYS A 249 1.31 1.89 11.90
CA LYS A 249 1.57 3.22 12.50
C LYS A 249 2.75 3.27 13.48
N GLN A 250 3.27 2.13 13.95
CA GLN A 250 4.40 2.11 14.88
C GLN A 250 5.73 2.27 14.15
N LEU A 251 6.56 3.22 14.59
CA LEU A 251 7.88 3.49 14.00
C LEU A 251 8.79 2.25 13.94
N LYS A 252 8.70 1.36 14.93
CA LYS A 252 9.48 0.10 14.98
C LYS A 252 9.15 -0.89 13.85
N ASN A 253 8.03 -0.69 13.14
CA ASN A 253 7.59 -1.50 12.01
C ASN A 253 7.82 -0.79 10.67
N HIS A 254 8.60 0.29 10.66
CA HIS A 254 9.16 0.89 9.45
C HIS A 254 10.65 0.55 9.42
N PHE A 255 11.05 -0.18 8.39
CA PHE A 255 12.39 -0.72 8.25
C PHE A 255 13.20 0.14 7.30
N VAL A 256 14.41 0.53 7.69
CA VAL A 256 15.31 1.24 6.76
C VAL A 256 15.87 0.24 5.77
N LEU A 257 15.81 0.57 4.48
CA LEU A 257 16.45 -0.19 3.40
C LEU A 257 17.76 0.45 2.95
N GLY A 258 17.87 1.77 3.02
CA GLY A 258 19.09 2.45 2.59
C GLY A 258 18.97 3.96 2.73
N PHE A 259 20.09 4.63 2.48
CA PHE A 259 20.15 6.08 2.45
C PHE A 259 20.72 6.55 1.13
N VAL A 260 20.08 7.56 0.55
CA VAL A 260 20.56 8.29 -0.62
C VAL A 260 21.34 9.49 -0.10
N LEU A 261 22.67 9.34 -0.07
CA LEU A 261 23.60 10.37 0.37
C LEU A 261 23.49 11.63 -0.52
N VAL A 262 23.88 12.78 0.04
CA VAL A 262 23.90 14.04 -0.70
C VAL A 262 24.79 13.89 -1.94
N GLY A 263 24.18 14.10 -3.10
CA GLY A 263 24.84 13.98 -4.40
C GLY A 263 25.08 12.54 -4.88
N GLY A 264 24.59 11.54 -4.15
CA GLY A 264 24.46 10.16 -4.64
C GLY A 264 23.25 10.01 -5.56
N GLU A 265 23.33 9.05 -6.47
CA GLU A 265 22.26 8.75 -7.42
C GLU A 265 21.23 7.78 -6.79
N PHE A 266 19.94 8.07 -6.96
CA PHE A 266 18.86 7.24 -6.41
C PHE A 266 18.91 5.82 -6.98
N ASP A 267 19.14 5.71 -8.28
CA ASP A 267 19.17 4.44 -9.00
C ASP A 267 20.28 3.51 -8.49
N ASP A 268 21.44 4.06 -8.10
CA ASP A 268 22.54 3.29 -7.51
C ASP A 268 22.16 2.66 -6.17
N VAL A 269 21.31 3.33 -5.38
CA VAL A 269 20.82 2.79 -4.10
C VAL A 269 19.67 1.80 -4.31
N MET A 270 18.80 2.05 -5.30
CA MET A 270 17.67 1.17 -5.57
C MET A 270 18.04 -0.09 -6.33
N LYS A 271 19.06 -0.06 -7.18
CA LYS A 271 19.49 -1.22 -7.98
C LYS A 271 19.67 -2.52 -7.16
N PRO A 272 20.47 -2.54 -6.07
CA PRO A 272 20.61 -3.75 -5.25
C PRO A 272 19.29 -4.17 -4.58
N ILE A 273 18.43 -3.22 -4.19
CA ILE A 273 17.12 -3.47 -3.59
C ILE A 273 16.19 -4.16 -4.62
N ILE A 274 16.14 -3.62 -5.84
CA ILE A 274 15.34 -4.15 -6.94
C ILE A 274 15.84 -5.54 -7.34
N ASP A 275 17.15 -5.76 -7.40
CA ASP A 275 17.71 -7.08 -7.73
C ASP A 275 17.37 -8.12 -6.67
N GLU A 276 17.36 -7.75 -5.38
CA GLU A 276 16.86 -8.62 -4.32
C GLU A 276 15.35 -8.90 -4.47
N ILE A 277 14.54 -7.89 -4.80
CA ILE A 277 13.10 -8.07 -5.08
C ILE A 277 12.90 -9.03 -6.25
N LYS A 278 13.68 -8.94 -7.33
CA LYS A 278 13.60 -9.89 -8.47
C LYS A 278 13.94 -11.33 -8.05
N ILE A 279 14.88 -11.51 -7.12
CA ILE A 279 15.20 -12.83 -6.56
C ILE A 279 14.04 -13.35 -5.71
N LEU A 280 13.48 -12.49 -4.85
CA LEU A 280 12.31 -12.82 -4.02
C LEU A 280 11.07 -13.13 -4.87
N GLU A 281 10.86 -12.40 -5.97
CA GLU A 281 9.77 -12.60 -6.91
C GLU A 281 9.84 -13.99 -7.57
N LYS A 282 11.04 -14.45 -7.91
CA LYS A 282 11.25 -15.83 -8.42
C LYS A 282 10.96 -16.90 -7.37
N ALA A 283 11.01 -16.57 -6.07
CA ALA A 283 10.78 -17.49 -4.97
C ALA A 283 9.33 -17.48 -4.42
N ALA A 284 8.62 -16.35 -4.45
CA ALA A 284 7.19 -16.22 -4.13
C ALA A 284 6.66 -14.83 -4.57
N LEU A 285 5.65 -14.82 -5.45
CA LEU A 285 5.30 -13.69 -6.33
C LEU A 285 4.48 -12.56 -5.67
N GLY A 286 4.93 -11.31 -5.87
CA GLY A 286 4.34 -10.38 -6.85
C GLY A 286 4.24 -8.90 -6.42
N VAL A 287 4.63 -8.02 -7.34
CA VAL A 287 4.88 -6.59 -7.12
C VAL A 287 3.69 -5.75 -7.60
N ILE A 288 3.19 -4.87 -6.74
CA ILE A 288 2.46 -3.66 -7.17
C ILE A 288 3.30 -2.48 -6.68
N THR A 289 4.11 -1.90 -7.56
CA THR A 289 4.70 -0.58 -7.32
C THR A 289 3.58 0.44 -7.46
N ALA A 290 3.04 0.91 -6.34
CA ALA A 290 2.26 2.13 -6.32
C ALA A 290 3.23 3.30 -6.13
N ASP A 291 3.44 4.07 -7.19
CA ASP A 291 3.93 5.44 -7.08
C ASP A 291 2.85 6.25 -6.34
N LEU A 292 3.10 6.76 -5.14
CA LEU A 292 2.24 7.82 -4.59
C LEU A 292 2.98 8.81 -3.67
N PRO A 293 3.04 10.10 -4.05
CA PRO A 293 3.33 11.20 -3.14
C PRO A 293 2.07 11.51 -2.34
N GLN A 294 1.76 10.81 -1.25
CA GLN A 294 0.59 11.16 -0.39
C GLN A 294 0.49 10.46 0.97
N SER A 295 1.59 10.04 1.62
CA SER A 295 1.50 9.36 2.94
C SER A 295 1.05 10.24 4.11
N ASN A 296 0.90 11.56 3.92
CA ASN A 296 0.58 12.49 5.02
C ASN A 296 -0.91 12.71 5.29
N ASN A 297 -1.83 12.33 4.39
CA ASN A 297 -3.27 12.66 4.55
C ASN A 297 -4.15 11.55 5.15
N LEU A 298 -3.59 10.39 5.53
CA LEU A 298 -4.33 9.26 6.12
C LEU A 298 -4.05 9.05 7.62
N ALA A 299 -3.20 9.88 8.23
CA ALA A 299 -2.76 9.71 9.61
C ALA A 299 -3.46 10.65 10.61
N ASP A 300 -4.75 10.92 10.42
CA ASP A 300 -5.55 11.74 11.35
C ASP A 300 -5.51 11.10 12.77
N THR A 301 -4.61 11.58 13.62
CA THR A 301 -4.34 11.05 14.95
C THR A 301 -4.36 12.19 15.95
N LYS A 302 -5.53 12.38 16.58
CA LYS A 302 -5.61 12.98 17.92
C LYS A 302 -5.51 11.84 18.95
N CYS A 303 -4.56 11.93 19.86
CA CYS A 303 -4.43 11.02 20.99
C CYS A 303 -4.56 11.79 22.32
N TYR A 304 -5.51 11.37 23.14
CA TYR A 304 -5.63 11.72 24.55
C TYR A 304 -4.48 11.09 25.35
N SER A 305 -3.86 11.85 26.26
CA SER A 305 -2.87 11.34 27.21
C SER A 305 -3.46 11.26 28.61
N GLY A 306 -3.47 10.05 29.17
CA GLY A 306 -3.86 9.76 30.54
C GLY A 306 -2.76 10.10 31.55
N ASN A 307 -3.18 10.72 32.66
CA ASN A 307 -2.37 11.14 33.80
C ASN A 307 -1.98 9.94 34.68
N GLN A 308 -0.70 9.54 34.72
CA GLN A 308 0.01 9.09 35.93
C GLN A 308 1.53 9.16 35.69
N GLY A 309 2.22 10.05 36.41
CA GLY A 309 3.68 10.24 36.26
C GLY A 309 4.17 11.64 36.62
N TYR A 310 3.61 12.27 37.66
CA TYR A 310 3.84 13.69 37.94
C TYR A 310 5.27 14.01 38.43
N ARG A 311 5.99 13.07 39.06
CA ARG A 311 7.31 13.35 39.66
C ARG A 311 8.47 13.33 38.66
N GLY A 312 8.60 12.27 37.85
CA GLY A 312 9.64 12.17 36.81
C GLY A 312 9.44 13.17 35.67
N LYS A 313 8.19 13.50 35.35
CA LYS A 313 7.81 14.49 34.32
C LYS A 313 8.31 15.89 34.65
N CYS A 314 8.20 16.34 35.90
CA CYS A 314 8.69 17.66 36.32
C CYS A 314 10.22 17.74 36.28
N THR A 315 10.90 16.70 36.77
CA THR A 315 12.37 16.63 36.76
C THR A 315 12.92 16.60 35.33
N PHE A 316 12.34 15.78 34.45
CA PHE A 316 12.70 15.77 33.03
C PHE A 316 12.55 17.14 32.38
N LEU A 317 11.45 17.86 32.65
CA LEU A 317 11.20 19.18 32.08
C LEU A 317 12.21 20.23 32.56
N ASN A 318 12.70 20.14 33.80
CA ASN A 318 13.76 21.02 34.29
C ASN A 318 15.07 20.76 33.55
N TYR A 319 15.49 19.49 33.43
CA TYR A 319 16.71 19.14 32.67
C TYR A 319 16.59 19.51 31.19
N TRP A 320 15.44 19.28 30.57
CA TRP A 320 15.16 19.64 29.18
C TRP A 320 15.31 21.15 28.94
N LYS A 321 14.82 22.00 29.85
CA LYS A 321 14.93 23.46 29.73
C LYS A 321 16.37 23.95 29.83
N THR A 322 17.21 23.28 30.63
CA THR A 322 18.60 23.66 30.87
C THR A 322 19.61 22.93 29.97
N PHE A 323 19.15 21.97 29.16
CA PHE A 323 20.01 21.18 28.29
C PHE A 323 20.64 22.07 27.22
N LYS A 324 21.98 22.15 27.20
CA LYS A 324 22.72 22.85 26.16
C LYS A 324 22.64 22.02 24.88
N ILE A 325 21.82 22.49 23.94
CA ILE A 325 21.67 21.88 22.62
C ILE A 325 22.97 22.13 21.82
N PRO A 326 23.43 21.16 20.98
CA PRO A 326 24.58 21.36 20.11
C PRO A 326 24.51 22.64 19.27
N SER A 327 25.67 23.27 19.04
CA SER A 327 25.77 24.50 18.24
C SER A 327 25.22 24.28 16.83
N GLY A 328 24.32 25.18 16.40
CA GLY A 328 23.66 25.10 15.08
C GLY A 328 22.27 24.47 15.08
N TRP A 329 21.83 23.83 16.17
CA TRP A 329 20.47 23.30 16.27
C TRP A 329 19.47 24.38 16.69
N SER A 330 18.26 24.32 16.14
CA SER A 330 17.12 25.09 16.67
C SER A 330 16.63 24.45 17.96
N ARG A 331 16.01 25.27 18.82
CA ARG A 331 15.42 24.77 20.07
C ARG A 331 14.32 23.76 19.73
N LEU A 332 14.45 22.54 20.26
CA LEU A 332 13.44 21.50 20.04
C LEU A 332 12.16 21.80 20.86
N PRO A 333 10.98 21.51 20.29
CA PRO A 333 9.72 21.64 21.01
C PRO A 333 9.70 20.70 22.23
N ASN A 334 8.88 21.02 23.23
CA ASN A 334 8.80 20.19 24.44
C ASN A 334 8.23 18.80 24.10
N PRO A 335 9.00 17.70 24.29
CA PRO A 335 8.62 16.36 23.83
C PRO A 335 7.43 15.76 24.61
N ILE A 336 7.05 16.34 25.74
CA ILE A 336 5.89 15.88 26.51
C ILE A 336 4.62 16.64 26.16
N LYS A 337 4.73 17.94 25.86
CA LYS A 337 3.57 18.79 25.54
C LYS A 337 3.22 18.80 24.05
N HIS A 338 4.23 18.66 23.19
CA HIS A 338 4.09 18.81 21.75
C HIS A 338 4.45 17.53 21.00
N LEU A 339 4.36 16.35 21.63
CA LEU A 339 4.72 15.06 21.02
C LEU A 339 4.08 14.87 19.63
N ASN A 340 2.81 15.28 19.48
CA ASN A 340 2.05 15.16 18.22
C ASN A 340 2.45 16.20 17.16
N SER A 341 3.34 17.13 17.49
CA SER A 341 3.86 18.18 16.59
C SER A 341 5.32 17.95 16.22
N PHE A 342 5.93 16.84 16.66
CA PHE A 342 7.29 16.50 16.30
C PHE A 342 7.32 16.05 14.85
N MET A 343 8.17 16.69 14.05
CA MET A 343 8.55 16.18 12.76
C MET A 343 9.55 15.04 12.94
N PHE A 344 9.70 14.18 11.93
CA PHE A 344 10.63 13.05 12.00
C PHE A 344 12.08 13.49 12.29
N SER A 345 12.48 14.66 11.78
CA SER A 345 13.75 15.32 12.09
C SER A 345 13.90 15.69 13.58
N ASP A 346 12.83 16.10 14.24
CA ASP A 346 12.81 16.36 15.68
C ASP A 346 12.92 15.05 16.47
N CYS A 347 12.28 13.97 16.01
CA CYS A 347 12.38 12.64 16.62
C CYS A 347 13.81 12.08 16.56
N LEU A 348 14.51 12.25 15.43
CA LEU A 348 15.92 11.83 15.30
C LEU A 348 16.85 12.67 16.17
N ARG A 349 16.66 13.99 16.19
CA ARG A 349 17.41 14.89 17.08
C ARG A 349 17.18 14.55 18.55
N LEU A 350 15.94 14.24 18.91
CA LEU A 350 15.57 13.74 20.23
C LEU A 350 16.29 12.41 20.51
N ALA A 351 16.23 11.44 19.61
CA ALA A 351 16.92 10.14 19.77
C ALA A 351 18.44 10.29 19.99
N MET A 352 19.08 11.27 19.34
CA MET A 352 20.51 11.55 19.53
C MET A 352 20.83 12.14 20.92
N ILE A 353 19.97 12.99 21.48
CA ILE A 353 20.23 13.65 22.78
C ILE A 353 19.62 12.90 23.97
N MET A 354 18.63 12.04 23.74
CA MET A 354 17.90 11.33 24.78
C MET A 354 18.80 10.44 25.65
N PRO A 355 19.80 9.71 25.13
CA PRO A 355 20.74 8.97 25.97
C PRO A 355 21.48 9.87 26.98
N PHE A 356 21.87 11.07 26.57
CA PHE A 356 22.56 12.04 27.43
C PHE A 356 21.62 12.68 28.47
N LEU A 357 20.37 12.94 28.07
CA LEU A 357 19.33 13.40 28.98
C LEU A 357 19.03 12.32 30.03
N LEU A 358 18.71 11.11 29.58
CA LEU A 358 18.42 9.94 30.43
C LEU A 358 19.56 9.68 31.42
N ARG A 359 20.81 9.73 30.97
CA ARG A 359 21.98 9.58 31.85
C ARG A 359 22.03 10.63 32.98
N ARG A 360 21.50 11.83 32.77
CA ARG A 360 21.56 12.93 33.75
C ARG A 360 20.35 13.00 34.69
N PHE A 361 19.18 12.57 34.24
CA PHE A 361 17.94 12.70 35.03
C PHE A 361 17.42 11.37 35.58
N LEU A 362 17.69 10.24 34.90
CA LEU A 362 17.08 8.96 35.24
C LEU A 362 17.75 8.38 36.48
N THR A 363 16.98 8.25 37.55
CA THR A 363 17.37 7.53 38.76
C THR A 363 16.47 6.31 38.91
N THR A 364 16.94 5.29 39.62
CA THR A 364 16.19 4.04 39.87
C THR A 364 14.84 4.31 40.52
N SER A 365 14.72 5.38 41.34
CA SER A 365 13.47 5.84 41.96
C SER A 365 12.37 6.29 40.97
N TYR A 366 12.72 6.51 39.70
CA TYR A 366 11.78 6.91 38.64
C TYR A 366 11.39 5.75 37.72
N ILE A 367 11.95 4.56 37.92
CA ILE A 367 11.64 3.35 37.17
C ILE A 367 10.73 2.49 38.04
N ARG A 368 9.65 1.95 37.48
CA ARG A 368 8.75 1.07 38.25
C ARG A 368 9.51 -0.19 38.66
N ASP A 369 9.27 -0.70 39.87
CA ASP A 369 10.01 -1.84 40.43
C ASP A 369 9.95 -3.09 39.53
N THR A 370 8.81 -3.31 38.86
CA THR A 370 8.64 -4.39 37.88
C THR A 370 9.55 -4.24 36.65
N ASP A 371 9.71 -3.01 36.17
CA ASP A 371 10.53 -2.68 35.00
C ASP A 371 12.03 -2.72 35.38
N LEU A 372 12.36 -2.34 36.61
CA LEU A 372 13.72 -2.41 37.17
C LEU A 372 14.19 -3.86 37.33
N ALA A 373 13.33 -4.75 37.85
CA ALA A 373 13.63 -6.18 37.99
C ALA A 373 13.86 -6.86 36.64
N LEU A 374 13.10 -6.48 35.61
CA LEU A 374 13.28 -6.94 34.23
C LEU A 374 14.61 -6.49 33.62
N LEU A 375 14.97 -5.22 33.80
CA LEU A 375 16.24 -4.67 33.33
C LEU A 375 17.43 -5.35 33.99
N GLN A 376 17.39 -5.52 35.32
CA GLN A 376 18.46 -6.22 36.06
C GLN A 376 18.67 -7.64 35.55
N ARG A 377 17.57 -8.39 35.31
CA ARG A 377 17.62 -9.75 34.79
C ARG A 377 18.28 -9.82 33.41
N GLN A 378 17.99 -8.86 32.53
CA GLN A 378 18.56 -8.77 31.17
C GLN A 378 20.07 -8.44 31.17
N PHE A 379 20.53 -7.61 32.11
CA PHE A 379 21.96 -7.28 32.22
C PHE A 379 22.78 -8.42 32.84
N THR A 380 22.21 -9.23 33.73
CA THR A 380 22.89 -10.43 34.27
C THR A 380 23.03 -11.56 33.24
N THR A 381 22.11 -11.70 32.29
CA THR A 381 22.22 -12.72 31.21
C THR A 381 23.17 -12.33 30.07
N SER A 382 23.63 -11.08 30.01
CA SER A 382 24.48 -10.58 28.92
C SER A 382 26.00 -10.65 29.24
N ASN A 383 26.39 -11.21 30.39
CA ASN A 383 27.77 -11.46 30.79
C ASN A 383 28.06 -12.97 30.87
N ILE A 384 27.97 -13.66 29.73
CA ILE A 384 28.61 -14.96 29.46
C ILE A 384 29.18 -14.92 28.05
#